data_AF-A0A2N6KBX5-F1
#
_entry.id   AF-A0A2N6KBX5-F1
#
_cell.length_a   1.000
_cell.length_b   1.000
_cell.length_c   1.000
_cell.angle_alpha   90.00
_cell.angle_beta   90.00
_cell.angle_gamma   90.00
#
_symmetry.space_group_name_H-M   'P 1'
#
loop_
_entity.id
_entity.type
_entity.pdbx_description
1 polymer ?
#
loop_
_entity_poly.entity_id
_entity_poly.type
_entity_poly.pdbx_seq_one_letter_code
_entity_poly.pdbx_strand_id
1 'polypeptide(L)'
;MPNDNILQNADETTLVNQISNCVYQAIASIQEQQPELLLEKYRNIDWRSSRNQSAFTAKLAELLNSNYANHALFSELQKFLKVLLTPESFNSSILINLLDTIRQLSSNNTQSDNSFISQKLELSQQISVVNNTKILPNLGIAILLLDAENLQINVEVEKFLTTICAYSLQVKIAFANWRSLGKFDVELHERGYELIHVPPGRDNADGKMIAFGSSIYERYPKAKEILVCSTDHVMTNLCNHLQQNGLTVYRVSKQGETLSVLNSNTGKTINIIPNIPSLEKFIKQLKKIIKAEQKRTNSYWIQLAQIAQKFKNHYQISISEVVSKHFPGKRARDIFSYYPNEFVIHQIDEKSELYVALFEIGDSQELDSMERMPENSVASCLVPNIKSKTDLEEALKEIIINLTIKSPGSYVDIGTLGSKFNQQYGKPITEQIKSLQVSGGFIKFLKSSTIFVLKQTEKTWQVAVR
;
A
#
# COMPACT_ATOMS: atom_id res chain seq x y z
N MET A 1 16.28 -40.76 34.97
CA MET A 1 14.98 -40.30 34.45
C MET A 1 15.21 -39.57 33.14
N PRO A 2 14.75 -40.12 32.01
CA PRO A 2 14.57 -39.35 30.78
C PRO A 2 13.17 -39.62 30.21
N ASN A 3 12.25 -38.64 30.19
CA ASN A 3 11.03 -38.78 29.39
C ASN A 3 10.32 -37.46 28.97
N ASP A 4 10.76 -36.29 29.42
CA ASP A 4 10.03 -35.04 29.08
C ASP A 4 10.37 -34.43 27.71
N ASN A 5 11.48 -34.84 27.06
CA ASN A 5 11.90 -34.30 25.76
C ASN A 5 11.26 -34.97 24.53
N ILE A 6 10.59 -36.12 24.69
CA ILE A 6 10.02 -36.86 23.56
C ILE A 6 8.58 -36.39 23.27
N LEU A 7 7.86 -35.91 24.29
CA LEU A 7 6.46 -35.48 24.14
C LEU A 7 6.33 -34.14 23.41
N GLN A 8 7.19 -33.15 23.71
CA GLN A 8 7.16 -31.83 23.05
C GLN A 8 7.47 -31.91 21.54
N ASN A 9 8.43 -32.75 21.13
CA ASN A 9 8.78 -32.92 19.72
C ASN A 9 7.67 -33.58 18.88
N ALA A 10 6.82 -34.40 19.49
CA ALA A 10 5.74 -35.10 18.78
C ALA A 10 4.60 -34.15 18.39
N ASP A 11 4.23 -33.23 19.28
CA ASP A 11 3.15 -32.26 19.03
C ASP A 11 3.56 -31.17 18.01
N GLU A 12 4.82 -30.75 18.04
CA GLU A 12 5.38 -29.78 17.08
C GLU A 12 5.47 -30.37 15.66
N THR A 13 5.94 -31.62 15.55
CA THR A 13 6.00 -32.33 14.26
C THR A 13 4.61 -32.53 13.68
N THR A 14 3.60 -32.75 14.53
CA THR A 14 2.20 -32.93 14.10
C THR A 14 1.61 -31.62 13.58
N LEU A 15 1.88 -30.49 14.23
CA LEU A 15 1.44 -29.16 13.79
C LEU A 15 2.09 -28.72 12.47
N VAL A 16 3.40 -28.93 12.32
CA VAL A 16 4.11 -28.59 11.08
C VAL A 16 3.58 -29.39 9.89
N ASN A 17 3.24 -30.66 10.10
CA ASN A 17 2.61 -31.49 9.08
C ASN A 17 1.19 -31.02 8.72
N GLN A 18 0.40 -30.59 9.71
CA GLN A 18 -0.93 -30.02 9.47
C GLN A 18 -0.84 -28.72 8.66
N ILE A 19 0.05 -27.80 9.04
CA ILE A 19 0.28 -26.55 8.31
C ILE A 19 0.73 -26.85 6.88
N SER A 20 1.66 -27.79 6.70
CA SER A 20 2.18 -28.14 5.38
C SER A 20 1.07 -28.69 4.45
N ASN A 21 0.16 -29.50 4.99
CA ASN A 21 -1.00 -30.00 4.26
C ASN A 21 -2.00 -28.89 3.90
N CYS A 22 -2.31 -27.98 4.84
CA CYS A 22 -3.20 -26.85 4.57
C CYS A 22 -2.65 -25.95 3.45
N VAL A 23 -1.35 -25.66 3.47
CA VAL A 23 -0.68 -24.85 2.45
C VAL A 23 -0.75 -25.51 1.08
N TYR A 24 -0.54 -26.83 1.01
CA TYR A 24 -0.65 -27.56 -0.24
C TYR A 24 -2.08 -27.51 -0.83
N GLN A 25 -3.09 -27.72 0.01
CA GLN A 25 -4.50 -27.67 -0.41
C GLN A 25 -4.91 -26.28 -0.92
N ALA A 26 -4.38 -25.22 -0.31
CA ALA A 26 -4.60 -23.86 -0.79
C ALA A 26 -3.94 -23.61 -2.15
N ILE A 27 -2.73 -24.14 -2.39
CA ILE A 27 -2.07 -24.03 -3.70
C ILE A 27 -2.86 -24.79 -4.78
N ALA A 28 -3.34 -25.99 -4.48
CA ALA A 28 -4.20 -26.75 -5.39
C ALA A 28 -5.51 -25.99 -5.69
N SER A 29 -6.12 -25.38 -4.67
CA SER A 29 -7.33 -24.56 -4.82
C SER A 29 -7.08 -23.31 -5.67
N ILE A 30 -5.93 -22.66 -5.49
CA ILE A 30 -5.52 -21.50 -6.31
C ILE A 30 -5.34 -21.93 -7.77
N GLN A 31 -4.72 -23.08 -8.04
CA GLN A 31 -4.56 -23.56 -9.41
C GLN A 31 -5.91 -23.77 -10.11
N GLU A 32 -6.91 -24.29 -9.39
CA GLU A 32 -8.24 -24.58 -9.96
C GLU A 32 -9.10 -23.34 -10.16
N GLN A 33 -9.05 -22.39 -9.21
CA GLN A 33 -9.96 -21.25 -9.19
C GLN A 33 -9.36 -19.99 -9.82
N GLN A 34 -8.06 -19.76 -9.63
CA GLN A 34 -7.35 -18.52 -9.99
C GLN A 34 -5.87 -18.80 -10.34
N PRO A 35 -5.60 -19.54 -11.44
CA PRO A 35 -4.23 -19.95 -11.82
C PRO A 35 -3.28 -18.77 -12.08
N GLU A 36 -3.82 -17.58 -12.39
CA GLU A 36 -3.07 -16.35 -12.57
C GLU A 36 -2.29 -15.93 -11.30
N LEU A 37 -2.74 -16.36 -10.12
CA LEU A 37 -2.11 -16.06 -8.84
C LEU A 37 -0.87 -16.92 -8.56
N LEU A 38 -0.65 -17.99 -9.34
CA LEU A 38 0.60 -18.74 -9.34
C LEU A 38 1.58 -18.10 -10.32
N LEU A 39 2.87 -18.11 -9.98
CA LEU A 39 3.92 -17.76 -10.94
C LEU A 39 3.92 -18.74 -12.11
N GLU A 40 4.22 -18.24 -13.32
CA GLU A 40 4.07 -18.96 -14.59
C GLU A 40 4.72 -20.37 -14.58
N LYS A 41 5.90 -20.50 -13.96
CA LYS A 41 6.63 -21.77 -13.80
C LYS A 41 5.90 -22.85 -12.98
N TYR A 42 4.89 -22.49 -12.17
CA TYR A 42 4.16 -23.43 -11.31
C TYR A 42 2.73 -23.71 -11.77
N ARG A 43 2.24 -23.04 -12.82
CA ARG A 43 0.88 -23.21 -13.34
C ARG A 43 0.66 -24.57 -14.00
N ASN A 44 1.72 -25.13 -14.60
CA ASN A 44 1.67 -26.39 -15.35
C ASN A 44 2.02 -27.62 -14.49
N ILE A 45 2.24 -27.45 -13.18
CA ILE A 45 2.51 -28.56 -12.27
C ILE A 45 1.17 -29.20 -11.88
N ASP A 46 1.09 -30.52 -11.88
CA ASP A 46 -0.08 -31.23 -11.39
C ASP A 46 -0.10 -31.24 -9.84
N TRP A 47 -0.75 -30.25 -9.25
CA TRP A 47 -0.91 -30.13 -7.79
C TRP A 47 -1.96 -31.09 -7.21
N ARG A 48 -2.59 -31.95 -8.03
CA ARG A 48 -3.43 -33.07 -7.53
C ARG A 48 -2.67 -34.39 -7.42
N SER A 49 -1.42 -34.44 -7.89
CA SER A 49 -0.58 -35.64 -7.78
C SER A 49 -0.12 -35.87 -6.34
N SER A 50 -0.37 -37.08 -5.82
CA SER A 50 0.10 -37.51 -4.48
C SER A 50 1.62 -37.47 -4.35
N ARG A 51 2.36 -37.60 -5.46
CA ARG A 51 3.83 -37.47 -5.49
C ARG A 51 4.27 -36.02 -5.23
N ASN A 52 3.59 -35.05 -5.84
CA ASN A 52 3.89 -33.63 -5.66
C ASN A 52 3.48 -33.15 -4.28
N GLN A 53 2.36 -33.67 -3.76
CA GLN A 53 1.93 -33.44 -2.39
C GLN A 53 3.00 -33.86 -1.39
N SER A 54 3.41 -35.13 -1.41
CA SER A 54 4.39 -35.65 -0.46
C SER A 54 5.75 -34.94 -0.56
N ALA A 55 6.22 -34.62 -1.78
CA ALA A 55 7.48 -33.90 -1.98
C ALA A 55 7.40 -32.46 -1.48
N PHE A 56 6.27 -31.78 -1.71
CA PHE A 56 6.04 -30.42 -1.25
C PHE A 56 5.92 -30.35 0.27
N THR A 57 5.09 -31.21 0.86
CA THR A 57 4.84 -31.21 2.30
C THR A 57 6.10 -31.59 3.07
N ALA A 58 6.91 -32.54 2.57
CA ALA A 58 8.20 -32.87 3.17
C ALA A 58 9.17 -31.68 3.16
N LYS A 59 9.28 -30.98 2.02
CA LYS A 59 10.18 -29.83 1.88
C LYS A 59 9.74 -28.63 2.73
N LEU A 60 8.43 -28.41 2.82
CA LEU A 60 7.87 -27.36 3.67
C LEU A 60 8.03 -27.73 5.15
N ALA A 61 7.77 -28.97 5.54
CA ALA A 61 7.96 -29.44 6.91
C ALA A 61 9.42 -29.35 7.36
N GLU A 62 10.40 -29.71 6.52
CA GLU A 62 11.83 -29.56 6.79
C GLU A 62 12.21 -28.09 7.05
N LEU A 63 11.70 -27.18 6.22
CA LEU A 63 11.97 -25.75 6.29
C LEU A 63 11.31 -25.10 7.53
N LEU A 64 10.13 -25.56 7.91
CA LEU A 64 9.41 -25.10 9.10
C LEU A 64 10.02 -25.69 10.40
N ASN A 65 10.37 -26.98 10.43
CA ASN A 65 11.02 -27.62 11.58
C ASN A 65 12.40 -27.01 11.89
N SER A 66 13.17 -26.66 10.86
CA SER A 66 14.49 -26.03 11.04
C SER A 66 14.43 -24.64 11.69
N ASN A 67 13.25 -23.99 11.69
CA ASN A 67 13.06 -22.62 12.17
C ASN A 67 11.97 -22.50 13.26
N TYR A 68 11.45 -23.63 13.75
CA TYR A 68 10.34 -23.66 14.71
C TYR A 68 10.71 -22.99 16.05
N ALA A 69 11.94 -23.23 16.53
CA ALA A 69 12.46 -22.71 17.79
C ALA A 69 12.56 -21.17 17.89
N ASN A 70 12.46 -20.43 16.77
CA ASN A 70 12.72 -18.98 16.73
C ASN A 70 11.45 -18.12 16.58
N HIS A 71 10.24 -18.67 16.79
CA HIS A 71 8.95 -17.97 16.59
C HIS A 71 8.80 -17.29 15.22
N ALA A 72 9.54 -17.75 14.20
CA ALA A 72 9.61 -17.13 12.86
C ALA A 72 8.74 -17.85 11.81
N LEU A 73 7.91 -18.80 12.22
CA LEU A 73 7.13 -19.70 11.34
C LEU A 73 6.38 -18.93 10.23
N PHE A 74 5.68 -17.86 10.59
CA PHE A 74 4.88 -17.09 9.62
C PHE A 74 5.74 -16.30 8.63
N SER A 75 6.89 -15.78 9.08
CA SER A 75 7.83 -15.08 8.20
C SER A 75 8.43 -16.04 7.18
N GLU A 76 8.80 -17.24 7.61
CA GLU A 76 9.42 -18.23 6.73
C GLU A 76 8.40 -18.83 5.75
N LEU A 77 7.17 -19.08 6.22
CA LEU A 77 6.05 -19.43 5.37
C LEU A 77 5.78 -18.37 4.31
N GLN A 78 5.78 -17.09 4.68
CA GLN A 78 5.59 -15.99 3.71
C GLN A 78 6.70 -15.94 2.66
N LYS A 79 7.96 -16.14 3.05
CA LYS A 79 9.07 -16.23 2.09
C LYS A 79 8.87 -17.39 1.12
N PHE A 80 8.48 -18.55 1.65
CA PHE A 80 8.22 -19.73 0.84
C PHE A 80 7.06 -19.53 -0.14
N LEU A 81 5.95 -18.93 0.30
CA LEU A 81 4.79 -18.62 -0.54
C LEU A 81 5.12 -17.61 -1.65
N LYS A 82 5.97 -16.61 -1.39
CA LYS A 82 6.44 -15.64 -2.41
C LYS A 82 7.27 -16.30 -3.53
N VAL A 83 7.86 -17.46 -3.29
CA VAL A 83 8.58 -18.20 -4.34
C VAL A 83 7.61 -18.82 -5.34
N LEU A 84 6.35 -19.07 -4.94
CA LEU A 84 5.34 -19.82 -5.70
C LEU A 84 4.25 -18.93 -6.30
N LEU A 85 3.91 -17.85 -5.61
CA LEU A 85 2.74 -17.02 -5.90
C LEU A 85 3.12 -15.62 -6.38
N THR A 86 2.23 -14.98 -7.14
CA THR A 86 2.39 -13.57 -7.54
C THR A 86 2.08 -12.63 -6.36
N PRO A 87 2.55 -11.37 -6.37
CA PRO A 87 2.21 -10.41 -5.31
C PRO A 87 0.71 -10.21 -5.09
N GLU A 88 -0.10 -10.31 -6.14
CA GLU A 88 -1.56 -10.13 -6.11
C GLU A 88 -2.27 -11.25 -5.33
N SER A 89 -1.65 -12.45 -5.26
CA SER A 89 -2.18 -13.61 -4.54
C SER A 89 -2.41 -13.36 -3.04
N PHE A 90 -1.67 -12.45 -2.44
CA PHE A 90 -1.77 -12.10 -1.01
C PHE A 90 -3.05 -11.33 -0.67
N ASN A 91 -3.77 -10.85 -1.69
CA ASN A 91 -5.09 -10.23 -1.54
C ASN A 91 -6.24 -11.21 -1.85
N SER A 92 -5.93 -12.48 -2.20
CA SER A 92 -6.96 -13.47 -2.51
C SER A 92 -7.61 -14.00 -1.22
N SER A 93 -8.93 -14.22 -1.26
CA SER A 93 -9.68 -14.82 -0.15
C SER A 93 -9.15 -16.20 0.22
N ILE A 94 -8.66 -16.98 -0.74
CA ILE A 94 -8.04 -18.30 -0.53
C ILE A 94 -6.80 -18.18 0.36
N LEU A 95 -5.91 -17.23 0.06
CA LEU A 95 -4.68 -17.05 0.85
C LEU A 95 -4.96 -16.40 2.21
N ILE A 96 -5.89 -15.45 2.28
CA ILE A 96 -6.30 -14.83 3.55
C ILE A 96 -6.87 -15.91 4.50
N ASN A 97 -7.78 -16.74 4.01
CA ASN A 97 -8.35 -17.85 4.80
C ASN A 97 -7.29 -18.88 5.21
N LEU A 98 -6.33 -19.19 4.35
CA LEU A 98 -5.21 -20.07 4.67
C LEU A 98 -4.39 -19.51 5.83
N LEU A 99 -4.00 -18.23 5.76
CA LEU A 99 -3.18 -17.59 6.77
C LEU A 99 -3.92 -17.51 8.12
N ASP A 100 -5.22 -17.25 8.11
CA ASP A 100 -6.06 -17.27 9.32
C ASP A 100 -6.18 -18.69 9.90
N THR A 101 -6.34 -19.72 9.07
CA THR A 101 -6.37 -21.12 9.52
C THR A 101 -5.05 -21.51 10.18
N ILE A 102 -3.92 -21.10 9.62
CA ILE A 102 -2.59 -21.38 10.17
C ILE A 102 -2.38 -20.66 11.52
N ARG A 103 -2.89 -19.44 11.66
CA ARG A 103 -2.88 -18.71 12.95
C ARG A 103 -3.68 -19.45 14.01
N GLN A 104 -4.89 -19.91 13.68
CA GLN A 104 -5.72 -20.67 14.61
C GLN A 104 -5.09 -21.99 15.03
N LEU A 105 -4.48 -22.73 14.10
CA LEU A 105 -3.74 -23.96 14.42
C LEU A 105 -2.57 -23.68 15.37
N SER A 106 -1.86 -22.58 15.17
CA SER A 106 -0.73 -22.17 16.02
C SER A 106 -1.16 -21.72 17.43
N SER A 107 -2.35 -21.12 17.56
CA SER A 107 -2.91 -20.67 18.85
C SER A 107 -3.50 -21.80 19.70
N ASN A 108 -4.01 -22.86 19.07
CA ASN A 108 -4.63 -23.97 19.80
C ASN A 108 -3.60 -24.89 20.48
N ASN A 109 -2.38 -24.99 19.94
CA ASN A 109 -1.30 -25.77 20.55
C ASN A 109 -0.57 -25.06 21.70
N THR A 110 -0.88 -23.79 21.98
CA THR A 110 -0.32 -23.05 23.12
C THR A 110 -1.16 -23.17 24.41
N GLN A 111 -2.23 -23.99 24.41
CA GLN A 111 -3.13 -24.21 25.55
C GLN A 111 -3.05 -25.62 26.18
N SER A 112 -1.97 -26.37 25.98
CA SER A 112 -1.75 -27.64 26.70
C SER A 112 -0.88 -27.45 27.95
N ASP A 113 -1.20 -26.48 28.80
CA ASP A 113 -0.71 -26.41 30.19
C ASP A 113 -1.79 -25.75 31.04
N ASN A 114 -2.86 -26.49 31.30
CA ASN A 114 -3.73 -26.34 32.47
C ASN A 114 -4.65 -27.57 32.57
N SER A 115 -4.09 -28.62 33.14
CA SER A 115 -4.80 -29.81 33.59
C SER A 115 -5.70 -29.50 34.79
N PHE A 116 -6.80 -28.75 34.63
CA PHE A 116 -7.79 -28.61 35.72
C PHE A 116 -9.22 -28.19 35.30
N ILE A 117 -9.77 -28.65 34.17
CA ILE A 117 -11.25 -28.69 33.99
C ILE A 117 -11.66 -29.93 33.19
N SER A 118 -11.35 -31.12 33.72
CA SER A 118 -12.02 -32.37 33.33
C SER A 118 -12.94 -32.80 34.46
N GLN A 119 -14.08 -32.10 34.65
CA GLN A 119 -15.20 -32.62 35.45
C GLN A 119 -16.51 -31.82 35.39
N LYS A 120 -16.74 -30.93 34.42
CA LYS A 120 -18.01 -30.17 34.33
C LYS A 120 -18.64 -30.10 32.95
N LEU A 121 -18.54 -31.18 32.18
CA LEU A 121 -19.21 -31.35 30.88
C LEU A 121 -19.83 -32.75 30.76
N GLU A 122 -20.48 -33.20 31.82
CA GLU A 122 -21.44 -34.32 31.78
C GLU A 122 -22.74 -33.89 32.49
N LEU A 123 -23.39 -32.82 32.01
CA LEU A 123 -24.81 -32.59 32.29
C LEU A 123 -25.44 -31.57 31.34
N SER A 124 -25.42 -31.86 30.04
CA SER A 124 -26.37 -31.28 29.07
C SER A 124 -26.31 -32.04 27.74
N GLN A 125 -26.49 -33.36 27.80
CA GLN A 125 -27.08 -34.09 26.69
C GLN A 125 -28.58 -34.17 26.97
N GLN A 126 -29.36 -33.53 26.09
CA GLN A 126 -30.82 -33.51 25.95
C GLN A 126 -31.37 -32.08 26.02
N ILE A 127 -31.33 -31.40 24.87
CA ILE A 127 -32.48 -30.75 24.22
C ILE A 127 -32.01 -30.51 22.78
N SER A 128 -32.47 -31.38 21.88
CA SER A 128 -32.57 -31.08 20.47
C SER A 128 -33.80 -30.19 20.25
N VAL A 129 -33.71 -29.35 19.21
CA VAL A 129 -34.77 -28.63 18.45
C VAL A 129 -34.54 -27.11 18.43
N VAL A 130 -33.95 -26.67 17.31
CA VAL A 130 -34.19 -25.42 16.58
C VAL A 130 -34.01 -24.10 17.37
N ASN A 131 -32.81 -23.52 17.25
CA ASN A 131 -32.60 -22.15 16.75
C ASN A 131 -31.10 -21.90 16.55
N ASN A 132 -30.72 -21.59 15.31
CA ASN A 132 -29.38 -21.16 14.92
C ASN A 132 -29.07 -19.80 15.53
N THR A 133 -28.60 -19.79 16.78
CA THR A 133 -27.74 -18.72 17.29
C THR A 133 -26.38 -19.34 17.56
N LYS A 134 -25.44 -19.11 16.64
CA LYS A 134 -24.01 -19.32 16.88
C LYS A 134 -23.69 -18.62 18.20
N ILE A 135 -23.44 -19.41 19.25
CA ILE A 135 -22.80 -18.96 20.47
C ILE A 135 -21.40 -18.51 20.04
N LEU A 136 -21.23 -17.21 19.82
CA LEU A 136 -19.96 -16.61 19.46
C LEU A 136 -19.04 -16.74 20.69
N PRO A 137 -17.92 -17.48 20.62
CA PRO A 137 -16.97 -17.51 21.70
C PRO A 137 -16.48 -16.08 21.95
N ASN A 138 -16.37 -15.72 23.23
CA ASN A 138 -16.06 -14.40 23.78
C ASN A 138 -15.00 -13.65 22.94
N LEU A 139 -15.45 -12.86 21.95
CA LEU A 139 -14.57 -12.17 21.02
C LEU A 139 -13.92 -11.01 21.78
N GLY A 140 -12.64 -11.17 22.12
CA GLY A 140 -11.84 -10.06 22.65
C GLY A 140 -11.85 -8.88 21.68
N ILE A 141 -11.71 -7.67 22.22
CA ILE A 141 -11.68 -6.45 21.42
C ILE A 141 -10.33 -5.74 21.54
N ALA A 142 -9.93 -5.07 20.46
CA ALA A 142 -8.85 -4.11 20.49
C ALA A 142 -9.42 -2.69 20.66
N ILE A 143 -8.72 -1.88 21.45
CA ILE A 143 -9.06 -0.49 21.75
C ILE A 143 -7.92 0.42 21.30
N LEU A 144 -8.21 1.55 20.68
CA LEU A 144 -7.22 2.56 20.30
C LEU A 144 -7.44 3.83 21.11
N LEU A 145 -6.40 4.25 21.82
CA LEU A 145 -6.34 5.54 22.52
C LEU A 145 -5.41 6.48 21.75
N LEU A 146 -5.93 7.61 21.31
CA LEU A 146 -5.23 8.61 20.51
C LEU A 146 -5.01 9.89 21.29
N ASP A 147 -3.76 10.23 21.51
CA ASP A 147 -3.34 11.59 21.86
C ASP A 147 -3.29 12.43 20.58
N ALA A 148 -4.40 13.12 20.29
CA ALA A 148 -4.58 13.84 19.03
C ALA A 148 -3.83 15.18 18.98
N GLU A 149 -3.33 15.69 20.12
CA GLU A 149 -2.47 16.87 20.15
C GLU A 149 -1.05 16.53 19.72
N ASN A 150 -0.56 15.35 20.15
CA ASN A 150 0.82 14.92 19.89
C ASN A 150 0.95 14.09 18.59
N LEU A 151 -0.08 13.31 18.24
CA LEU A 151 -0.01 12.37 17.12
C LEU A 151 -1.27 12.41 16.26
N GLN A 152 -1.11 12.84 15.01
CA GLN A 152 -2.18 12.80 14.01
C GLN A 152 -2.11 11.50 13.20
N ILE A 153 -3.22 10.74 13.20
CA ILE A 153 -3.34 9.46 12.49
C ILE A 153 -4.35 9.60 11.36
N ASN A 154 -3.93 9.22 10.14
CA ASN A 154 -4.78 9.17 8.95
C ASN A 154 -5.41 7.77 8.76
N VAL A 155 -6.27 7.66 7.74
CA VAL A 155 -7.01 6.44 7.42
C VAL A 155 -6.07 5.28 7.06
N GLU A 156 -4.97 5.53 6.35
CA GLU A 156 -4.01 4.50 5.95
C GLU A 156 -3.27 3.91 7.16
N VAL A 157 -2.84 4.77 8.09
CA VAL A 157 -2.20 4.33 9.33
C VAL A 157 -3.20 3.54 10.18
N GLU A 158 -4.45 3.98 10.27
CA GLU A 158 -5.48 3.27 11.03
C GLU A 158 -5.77 1.88 10.46
N LYS A 159 -5.84 1.75 9.13
CA LYS A 159 -5.94 0.44 8.46
C LYS A 159 -4.73 -0.43 8.78
N PHE A 160 -3.53 0.14 8.76
CA PHE A 160 -2.32 -0.58 9.14
C PHE A 160 -2.36 -1.04 10.60
N LEU A 161 -2.74 -0.18 11.54
CA LEU A 161 -2.88 -0.53 12.95
C LEU A 161 -3.86 -1.69 13.16
N THR A 162 -4.96 -1.70 12.39
CA THR A 162 -5.93 -2.81 12.41
C THR A 162 -5.31 -4.13 11.96
N THR A 163 -4.32 -4.11 11.06
CA THR A 163 -3.60 -5.34 10.63
C THR A 163 -2.58 -5.86 11.65
N ILE A 164 -2.18 -5.03 12.63
CA ILE A 164 -1.25 -5.43 13.69
C ILE A 164 -1.98 -6.13 14.85
N CYS A 165 -3.21 -5.72 15.13
CA CYS A 165 -4.04 -6.30 16.17
C CYS A 165 -4.48 -7.72 15.82
N ALA A 166 -4.43 -8.63 16.79
CA ALA A 166 -5.04 -9.94 16.66
C ALA A 166 -6.57 -9.87 16.84
N TYR A 167 -7.06 -8.88 17.59
CA TYR A 167 -8.48 -8.63 17.81
C TYR A 167 -9.01 -7.48 16.96
N SER A 168 -10.31 -7.51 16.67
CA SER A 168 -10.96 -6.43 15.91
C SER A 168 -10.91 -5.12 16.69
N LEU A 169 -10.42 -4.06 16.03
CA LEU A 169 -10.42 -2.71 16.58
C LEU A 169 -11.84 -2.14 16.58
N GLN A 170 -12.50 -2.20 17.75
CA GLN A 170 -13.91 -1.82 17.89
C GLN A 170 -14.10 -0.47 18.57
N VAL A 171 -13.17 -0.09 19.46
CA VAL A 171 -13.29 1.14 20.25
C VAL A 171 -12.12 2.05 19.89
N LYS A 172 -12.42 3.30 19.54
CA LYS A 172 -11.44 4.33 19.20
C LYS A 172 -11.77 5.58 19.99
N ILE A 173 -10.81 6.08 20.76
CA ILE A 173 -11.02 7.21 21.66
C ILE A 173 -9.89 8.19 21.42
N ALA A 174 -10.22 9.44 21.18
CA ALA A 174 -9.24 10.50 20.97
C ALA A 174 -9.34 11.56 22.07
N PHE A 175 -8.19 12.06 22.52
CA PHE A 175 -8.05 13.08 23.55
C PHE A 175 -7.38 14.30 22.95
N ALA A 176 -8.04 15.45 23.04
CA ALA A 176 -7.44 16.74 22.70
C ALA A 176 -8.29 17.92 23.15
N ASN A 177 -7.65 19.09 23.16
CA ASN A 177 -8.35 20.35 23.12
C ASN A 177 -8.86 20.60 21.69
N TRP A 178 -10.07 20.13 21.38
CA TRP A 178 -10.67 20.29 20.04
C TRP A 178 -10.71 21.73 19.54
N ARG A 179 -10.71 22.74 20.43
CA ARG A 179 -10.66 24.15 20.03
C ARG A 179 -9.35 24.53 19.34
N SER A 180 -8.24 23.83 19.59
CA SER A 180 -6.94 24.11 18.97
C SER A 180 -6.68 23.32 17.68
N LEU A 181 -7.49 22.29 17.38
CA LEU A 181 -7.24 21.35 16.27
C LEU A 181 -8.11 21.59 15.02
N GLY A 182 -8.82 22.71 14.93
CA GLY A 182 -9.57 23.10 13.74
C GLY A 182 -10.70 22.11 13.42
N LYS A 183 -10.70 21.52 12.21
CA LYS A 183 -11.73 20.57 11.74
C LYS A 183 -11.35 19.09 11.93
N PHE A 184 -10.27 18.82 12.66
CA PHE A 184 -9.77 17.44 12.83
C PHE A 184 -10.69 16.59 13.71
N ASP A 185 -11.43 17.24 14.62
CA ASP A 185 -12.50 16.62 15.40
C ASP A 185 -13.60 16.04 14.51
N VAL A 186 -14.06 16.80 13.51
CA VAL A 186 -15.07 16.34 12.53
C VAL A 186 -14.58 15.09 11.79
N GLU A 187 -13.33 15.11 11.31
CA GLU A 187 -12.73 13.98 10.61
C GLU A 187 -12.65 12.72 11.50
N LEU A 188 -12.24 12.86 12.76
CA LEU A 188 -12.18 11.73 13.70
C LEU A 188 -13.57 11.21 14.05
N HIS A 189 -14.55 12.09 14.23
CA HIS A 189 -15.92 11.71 14.51
C HIS A 189 -16.54 10.91 13.34
N GLU A 190 -16.33 11.34 12.10
CA GLU A 190 -16.76 10.60 10.90
C GLU A 190 -16.12 9.21 10.79
N ARG A 191 -14.90 9.05 11.34
CA ARG A 191 -14.19 7.76 11.42
C ARG A 191 -14.61 6.88 12.61
N GLY A 192 -15.57 7.34 13.42
CA GLY A 192 -16.13 6.61 14.55
C GLY A 192 -15.30 6.70 15.83
N TYR A 193 -14.54 7.78 16.03
CA TYR A 193 -13.85 8.03 17.30
C TYR A 193 -14.78 8.68 18.31
N GLU A 194 -14.72 8.20 19.55
CA GLU A 194 -15.23 8.91 20.71
C GLU A 194 -14.27 10.04 21.06
N LEU A 195 -14.78 11.27 21.05
CA LEU A 195 -13.96 12.47 21.25
C LEU A 195 -14.04 12.94 22.69
N ILE A 196 -12.93 12.87 23.42
CA ILE A 196 -12.81 13.36 24.78
C ILE A 196 -12.14 14.73 24.76
N HIS A 197 -12.94 15.77 25.00
CA HIS A 197 -12.41 17.13 25.13
C HIS A 197 -11.57 17.28 26.40
N VAL A 198 -10.40 17.90 26.29
CA VAL A 198 -9.59 18.35 27.43
C VAL A 198 -9.49 19.87 27.47
N PRO A 199 -9.49 20.49 28.66
CA PRO A 199 -9.23 21.92 28.80
C PRO A 199 -7.84 22.32 28.29
N PRO A 200 -7.65 23.58 27.86
CA PRO A 200 -6.32 24.08 27.51
C PRO A 200 -5.39 24.01 28.72
N GLY A 201 -4.18 23.49 28.52
CA GLY A 201 -3.15 23.41 29.54
C GLY A 201 -2.11 22.35 29.18
N ARG A 202 -0.89 22.54 29.66
CA ARG A 202 0.22 21.61 29.43
C ARG A 202 -0.14 20.25 30.04
N ASP A 203 0.08 19.17 29.30
CA ASP A 203 -0.08 17.77 29.74
C ASP A 203 -1.52 17.39 30.18
N ASN A 204 -2.53 18.23 29.90
CA ASN A 204 -3.93 17.94 30.24
C ASN A 204 -4.49 16.78 29.42
N ALA A 205 -4.10 16.68 28.15
CA ALA A 205 -4.45 15.57 27.28
C ALA A 205 -3.86 14.26 27.82
N ASP A 206 -2.56 14.28 28.11
CA ASP A 206 -1.82 13.15 28.69
C ASP A 206 -2.43 12.68 30.01
N GLY A 207 -2.67 13.61 30.94
CA GLY A 207 -3.24 13.29 32.24
C GLY A 207 -4.63 12.66 32.13
N LYS A 208 -5.48 13.16 31.22
CA LYS A 208 -6.82 12.59 31.01
C LYS A 208 -6.76 11.24 30.30
N MET A 209 -5.86 11.08 29.33
CA MET A 209 -5.62 9.81 28.65
C MET A 209 -5.12 8.74 29.64
N ILE A 210 -4.20 9.09 30.54
CA ILE A 210 -3.72 8.20 31.61
C ILE A 210 -4.87 7.81 32.54
N ALA A 211 -5.57 8.80 33.09
CA ALA A 211 -6.66 8.54 34.04
C ALA A 211 -7.77 7.67 33.42
N PHE A 212 -8.18 7.99 32.19
CA PHE A 212 -9.19 7.22 31.47
C PHE A 212 -8.65 5.83 31.10
N GLY A 213 -7.47 5.76 30.50
CA GLY A 213 -6.81 4.54 30.04
C GLY A 213 -6.56 3.56 31.19
N SER A 214 -6.21 4.02 32.38
CA SER A 214 -6.07 3.15 33.55
C SER A 214 -7.39 2.46 33.93
N SER A 215 -8.54 3.10 33.70
CA SER A 215 -9.88 2.51 33.98
C SER A 215 -10.43 1.64 32.84
N ILE A 216 -9.65 1.37 31.80
CA ILE A 216 -10.19 0.78 30.57
C ILE A 216 -10.67 -0.66 30.75
N TYR A 217 -10.02 -1.42 31.65
CA TYR A 217 -10.41 -2.80 31.95
C TYR A 217 -11.76 -2.87 32.66
N GLU A 218 -12.14 -1.84 33.42
CA GLU A 218 -13.44 -1.74 34.10
C GLU A 218 -14.55 -1.39 33.11
N ARG A 219 -14.27 -0.44 32.21
CA ARG A 219 -15.23 0.06 31.22
C ARG A 219 -15.43 -0.91 30.07
N TYR A 220 -14.37 -1.63 29.68
CA TYR A 220 -14.39 -2.59 28.58
C TYR A 220 -13.82 -3.94 29.03
N PRO A 221 -14.60 -4.77 29.75
CA PRO A 221 -14.13 -6.07 30.27
C PRO A 221 -13.69 -7.07 29.19
N LYS A 222 -14.08 -6.83 27.93
CA LYS A 222 -13.70 -7.65 26.77
C LYS A 222 -12.40 -7.18 26.11
N ALA A 223 -11.79 -6.09 26.58
CA ALA A 223 -10.53 -5.61 26.06
C ALA A 223 -9.46 -6.69 26.21
N LYS A 224 -8.73 -6.96 25.12
CA LYS A 224 -7.58 -7.87 25.10
C LYS A 224 -6.34 -7.21 24.54
N GLU A 225 -6.53 -6.26 23.64
CA GLU A 225 -5.48 -5.46 23.04
C GLU A 225 -5.77 -3.97 23.19
N ILE A 226 -4.72 -3.18 23.34
CA ILE A 226 -4.82 -1.74 23.39
C ILE A 226 -3.67 -1.08 22.63
N LEU A 227 -4.00 -0.15 21.75
CA LEU A 227 -3.05 0.72 21.09
C LEU A 227 -3.01 2.05 21.81
N VAL A 228 -1.84 2.42 22.30
CA VAL A 228 -1.57 3.72 22.94
C VAL A 228 -0.80 4.57 21.93
N CYS A 229 -1.50 5.50 21.30
CA CYS A 229 -0.98 6.35 20.25
C CYS A 229 -0.56 7.71 20.82
N SER A 230 0.71 7.83 21.21
CA SER A 230 1.33 9.09 21.65
C SER A 230 2.86 8.99 21.48
N THR A 231 3.48 10.14 21.20
CA THR A 231 4.94 10.25 21.12
C THR A 231 5.57 10.51 22.49
N ASP A 232 4.78 10.90 23.50
CA ASP A 232 5.32 11.23 24.81
C ASP A 232 5.84 9.99 25.56
N HIS A 233 6.92 10.17 26.32
CA HIS A 233 7.47 9.18 27.23
C HIS A 233 6.60 9.00 28.48
N VAL A 234 5.80 10.00 28.86
CA VAL A 234 4.87 9.94 30.00
C VAL A 234 3.88 8.79 29.87
N MET A 235 3.51 8.40 28.64
CA MET A 235 2.64 7.25 28.37
C MET A 235 3.23 5.88 28.73
N THR A 236 4.54 5.80 29.04
CA THR A 236 5.16 4.53 29.47
C THR A 236 4.50 3.97 30.72
N ASN A 237 4.09 4.83 31.65
CA ASN A 237 3.41 4.41 32.88
C ASN A 237 2.04 3.81 32.60
N LEU A 238 1.27 4.42 31.69
CA LEU A 238 -0.01 3.88 31.25
C LEU A 238 0.18 2.52 30.57
N CYS A 239 1.15 2.40 29.66
CA CYS A 239 1.45 1.13 29.00
C CYS A 239 1.77 0.03 30.02
N ASN A 240 2.66 0.30 30.98
CA ASN A 240 3.02 -0.67 32.02
C ASN A 240 1.81 -1.10 32.86
N HIS A 241 0.95 -0.14 33.24
CA HIS A 241 -0.25 -0.43 34.01
C HIS A 241 -1.25 -1.29 33.23
N LEU A 242 -1.45 -1.00 31.94
CA LEU A 242 -2.32 -1.79 31.06
C LEU A 242 -1.80 -3.22 30.90
N GLN A 243 -0.48 -3.39 30.76
CA GLN A 243 0.15 -4.71 30.69
C GLN A 243 0.01 -5.50 32.00
N GLN A 244 0.19 -4.86 33.14
CA GLN A 244 0.00 -5.50 34.46
C GLN A 244 -1.42 -6.03 34.65
N ASN A 245 -2.41 -5.38 34.02
CA ASN A 245 -3.80 -5.82 34.00
C ASN A 245 -4.11 -6.86 32.90
N GLY A 246 -3.08 -7.45 32.28
CA GLY A 246 -3.22 -8.57 31.33
C GLY A 246 -3.62 -8.17 29.91
N LEU A 247 -3.52 -6.89 29.55
CA LEU A 247 -3.75 -6.43 28.18
C LEU A 247 -2.46 -6.50 27.35
N THR A 248 -2.58 -6.86 26.07
CA THR A 248 -1.48 -6.71 25.11
C THR A 248 -1.41 -5.26 24.65
N VAL A 249 -0.28 -4.60 24.90
CA VAL A 249 -0.15 -3.14 24.66
C VAL A 249 0.75 -2.86 23.46
N TYR A 250 0.22 -2.14 22.48
CA TYR A 250 0.95 -1.61 21.33
C TYR A 250 1.16 -0.12 21.51
N ARG A 251 2.41 0.32 21.69
CA ARG A 251 2.76 1.73 21.73
C ARG A 251 3.02 2.22 20.32
N VAL A 252 2.25 3.19 19.87
CA VAL A 252 2.34 3.80 18.55
C VAL A 252 2.96 5.18 18.73
N SER A 253 4.17 5.40 18.21
CA SER A 253 4.93 6.64 18.38
C SER A 253 5.46 7.13 17.03
N LYS A 254 5.72 8.42 16.90
CA LYS A 254 6.33 8.99 15.69
C LYS A 254 7.76 9.44 15.98
N GLN A 255 8.73 8.89 15.26
CA GLN A 255 10.13 9.31 15.32
C GLN A 255 10.53 9.99 14.01
N GLY A 256 10.62 11.31 14.02
CA GLY A 256 10.80 12.08 12.79
C GLY A 256 9.60 11.91 11.85
N GLU A 257 9.81 11.34 10.67
CA GLU A 257 8.76 11.06 9.69
C GLU A 257 8.21 9.63 9.75
N THR A 258 8.89 8.72 10.45
CA THR A 258 8.48 7.32 10.53
C THR A 258 7.63 7.09 11.76
N LEU A 259 6.47 6.47 11.55
CA LEU A 259 5.62 6.00 12.63
C LEU A 259 6.07 4.58 13.01
N SER A 260 6.28 4.32 14.29
CA SER A 260 6.72 3.03 14.82
C SER A 260 5.68 2.47 15.79
N VAL A 261 5.47 1.17 15.72
CA VAL A 261 4.59 0.43 16.61
C VAL A 261 5.44 -0.55 17.41
N LEU A 262 5.59 -0.29 18.70
CA LEU A 262 6.27 -1.16 19.65
C LEU A 262 5.23 -2.06 20.33
N ASN A 263 5.32 -3.37 20.12
CA ASN A 263 4.59 -4.32 20.95
C ASN A 263 5.32 -4.42 22.30
N SER A 264 4.69 -3.90 23.35
CA SER A 264 5.31 -3.79 24.67
C SER A 264 5.47 -5.16 25.34
N ASN A 265 4.73 -6.18 24.91
CA ASN A 265 4.79 -7.54 25.46
C ASN A 265 5.97 -8.35 24.88
N THR A 266 6.32 -8.11 23.61
CA THR A 266 7.39 -8.84 22.90
C THR A 266 8.66 -8.01 22.70
N GLY A 267 8.62 -6.70 22.96
CA GLY A 267 9.71 -5.76 22.66
C GLY A 267 9.92 -5.52 21.16
N LYS A 268 9.11 -6.12 20.28
CA LYS A 268 9.27 -6.00 18.83
C LYS A 268 8.75 -4.66 18.34
N THR A 269 9.59 -3.93 17.61
CA THR A 269 9.22 -2.68 16.94
C THR A 269 8.97 -2.93 15.45
N ILE A 270 7.81 -2.47 14.97
CA ILE A 270 7.42 -2.51 13.56
C ILE A 270 7.31 -1.06 13.08
N ASN A 271 8.14 -0.68 12.11
CA ASN A 271 8.05 0.63 11.49
C ASN A 271 6.99 0.60 10.38
N ILE A 272 6.09 1.58 10.40
CA ILE A 272 5.16 1.84 9.31
C ILE A 272 5.99 2.39 8.16
N ILE A 273 6.19 1.56 7.14
CA ILE A 273 6.77 2.01 5.89
C ILE A 273 5.65 2.76 5.15
N PRO A 274 5.82 4.06 4.85
CA PRO A 274 4.80 4.78 4.12
C PRO A 274 4.56 4.10 2.78
N ASN A 275 3.30 3.94 2.37
CA ASN A 275 2.97 3.38 1.08
C ASN A 275 3.36 4.39 -0.01
N ILE A 276 4.62 4.31 -0.45
CA ILE A 276 5.19 5.27 -1.40
C ILE A 276 4.44 5.10 -2.74
N PRO A 277 3.77 6.15 -3.24
CA PRO A 277 2.98 6.09 -4.45
C PRO A 277 3.84 5.73 -5.67
N SER A 278 3.23 5.14 -6.70
CA SER A 278 3.89 5.00 -8.00
C SER A 278 4.25 6.38 -8.56
N LEU A 279 5.23 6.42 -9.46
CA LEU A 279 5.70 7.66 -10.07
C LEU A 279 4.57 8.44 -10.77
N GLU A 280 3.71 7.76 -11.51
CA GLU A 280 2.56 8.41 -12.17
C GLU A 280 1.57 9.02 -11.16
N LYS A 281 1.26 8.28 -10.09
CA LYS A 281 0.38 8.76 -9.02
C LYS A 281 1.01 9.95 -8.29
N PHE A 282 2.32 9.91 -8.04
CA PHE A 282 3.06 10.98 -7.42
C PHE A 282 3.02 12.28 -8.26
N ILE A 283 3.25 12.20 -9.56
CA ILE A 283 3.17 13.36 -10.46
C ILE A 283 1.74 13.94 -10.48
N LYS A 284 0.70 13.09 -10.57
CA LYS A 284 -0.70 13.52 -10.48
C LYS A 284 -1.00 14.23 -9.15
N GLN A 285 -0.49 13.72 -8.03
CA GLN A 285 -0.66 14.33 -6.71
C GLN A 285 0.04 15.69 -6.62
N LEU A 286 1.27 15.83 -7.12
CA LEU A 286 1.99 17.11 -7.17
C LEU A 286 1.22 18.16 -7.97
N LYS A 287 0.71 17.81 -9.15
CA LYS A 287 -0.14 18.71 -9.96
C LYS A 287 -1.37 19.18 -9.19
N LYS A 288 -2.06 18.26 -8.50
CA LYS A 288 -3.24 18.59 -7.71
C LYS A 288 -2.93 19.61 -6.61
N ILE A 289 -1.83 19.42 -5.88
CA ILE A 289 -1.39 20.34 -4.83
C ILE A 289 -1.02 21.71 -5.42
N ILE A 290 -0.23 21.73 -6.51
CA ILE A 290 0.19 22.98 -7.14
C ILE A 290 -1.01 23.76 -7.66
N LYS A 291 -1.93 23.10 -8.39
CA LYS A 291 -3.14 23.75 -8.93
C LYS A 291 -4.05 24.30 -7.82
N ALA A 292 -4.19 23.57 -6.71
CA ALA A 292 -4.96 24.04 -5.56
C ALA A 292 -4.32 25.28 -4.93
N GLU A 293 -2.98 25.29 -4.77
CA GLU A 293 -2.26 26.43 -4.22
C GLU A 293 -2.23 27.64 -5.16
N GLN A 294 -2.16 27.42 -6.48
CA GLN A 294 -2.28 28.48 -7.49
C GLN A 294 -3.63 29.20 -7.38
N LYS A 295 -4.73 28.43 -7.27
CA LYS A 295 -6.07 28.99 -7.05
C LYS A 295 -6.18 29.73 -5.71
N ARG A 296 -5.61 29.17 -4.64
CA ARG A 296 -5.69 29.74 -3.28
C ARG A 296 -4.92 31.06 -3.15
N THR A 297 -3.75 31.15 -3.78
CA THR A 297 -2.86 32.32 -3.67
C THR A 297 -3.07 33.33 -4.80
N ASN A 298 -3.86 32.98 -5.81
CA ASN A 298 -4.00 33.72 -7.06
C ASN A 298 -2.64 34.01 -7.73
N SER A 299 -1.69 33.08 -7.59
CA SER A 299 -0.34 33.15 -8.15
C SER A 299 -0.05 31.88 -8.94
N TYR A 300 0.50 32.03 -10.14
CA TYR A 300 0.95 30.88 -10.93
C TYR A 300 2.23 30.24 -10.39
N TRP A 301 3.08 31.03 -9.72
CA TRP A 301 4.35 30.59 -9.19
C TRP A 301 4.22 30.24 -7.71
N ILE A 302 4.48 28.98 -7.38
CA ILE A 302 4.39 28.47 -6.01
C ILE A 302 5.79 28.03 -5.55
N GLN A 303 6.19 28.45 -4.36
CA GLN A 303 7.46 28.04 -3.77
C GLN A 303 7.51 26.53 -3.50
N LEU A 304 8.64 25.89 -3.79
CA LEU A 304 8.86 24.47 -3.52
C LEU A 304 8.61 24.12 -2.04
N ALA A 305 9.01 24.98 -1.12
CA ALA A 305 8.80 24.77 0.32
C ALA A 305 7.30 24.67 0.65
N GLN A 306 6.47 25.51 0.04
CA GLN A 306 5.02 25.48 0.21
C GLN A 306 4.42 24.20 -0.40
N ILE A 307 4.86 23.81 -1.60
CA ILE A 307 4.42 22.57 -2.25
C ILE A 307 4.81 21.36 -1.37
N ALA A 308 6.04 21.31 -0.88
CA ALA A 308 6.54 20.24 -0.03
C ALA A 308 5.75 20.15 1.28
N GLN A 309 5.48 21.27 1.93
CA GLN A 309 4.69 21.30 3.16
C GLN A 309 3.25 20.85 2.91
N LYS A 310 2.61 21.33 1.84
CA LYS A 310 1.23 20.96 1.51
C LYS A 310 1.11 19.50 1.11
N PHE A 311 2.05 19.01 0.29
CA PHE A 311 2.13 17.61 -0.09
C PHE A 311 2.30 16.72 1.15
N LYS A 312 3.22 17.08 2.04
CA LYS A 312 3.46 16.38 3.30
C LYS A 312 2.23 16.36 4.19
N ASN A 313 1.57 17.50 4.39
CA ASN A 313 0.37 17.56 5.22
C ASN A 313 -0.78 16.73 4.63
N HIS A 314 -0.93 16.73 3.31
CA HIS A 314 -2.04 16.05 2.64
C HIS A 314 -1.81 14.54 2.48
N TYR A 315 -0.58 14.08 2.27
CA TYR A 315 -0.27 12.68 1.98
C TYR A 315 0.54 11.98 3.08
N GLN A 316 0.91 12.71 4.14
CA GLN A 316 1.71 12.22 5.28
C GLN A 316 3.03 11.56 4.86
N ILE A 317 3.54 11.94 3.68
CA ILE A 317 4.82 11.51 3.10
C ILE A 317 5.45 12.75 2.48
N SER A 318 6.75 12.95 2.71
CA SER A 318 7.49 14.04 2.11
C SER A 318 7.85 13.74 0.65
N ILE A 319 7.95 14.80 -0.16
CA ILE A 319 8.45 14.70 -1.55
C ILE A 319 9.84 14.04 -1.57
N SER A 320 10.69 14.37 -0.59
CA SER A 320 12.03 13.79 -0.46
C SER A 320 12.02 12.27 -0.26
N GLU A 321 11.08 11.73 0.52
CA GLU A 321 10.96 10.28 0.73
C GLU A 321 10.46 9.55 -0.51
N VAL A 322 9.54 10.16 -1.26
CA VAL A 322 9.09 9.60 -2.54
C VAL A 322 10.23 9.62 -3.56
N VAL A 323 10.96 10.74 -3.65
CA VAL A 323 12.07 10.91 -4.58
C VAL A 323 13.24 10.01 -4.23
N SER A 324 13.62 9.85 -2.97
CA SER A 324 14.75 9.00 -2.59
C SER A 324 14.53 7.52 -2.94
N LYS A 325 13.27 7.06 -2.92
CA LYS A 325 12.91 5.69 -3.33
C LYS A 325 12.92 5.51 -4.84
N HIS A 326 12.30 6.42 -5.60
CA HIS A 326 12.21 6.29 -7.06
C HIS A 326 13.47 6.76 -7.80
N PHE A 327 14.22 7.67 -7.19
CA PHE A 327 15.43 8.28 -7.73
C PHE A 327 16.52 8.38 -6.64
N PRO A 328 17.21 7.26 -6.34
CA PRO A 328 18.27 7.24 -5.34
C PRO A 328 19.34 8.32 -5.59
N GLY A 329 19.71 9.07 -4.54
CA GLY A 329 20.71 10.14 -4.62
C GLY A 329 20.20 11.47 -5.19
N LYS A 330 18.91 11.59 -5.53
CA LYS A 330 18.29 12.84 -6.00
C LYS A 330 17.57 13.58 -4.87
N ARG A 331 17.48 14.89 -5.03
CA ARG A 331 16.80 15.81 -4.11
C ARG A 331 15.40 16.11 -4.59
N ALA A 332 14.52 16.51 -3.68
CA ALA A 332 13.12 16.86 -3.99
C ALA A 332 12.97 17.90 -5.11
N ARG A 333 13.93 18.82 -5.28
CA ARG A 333 13.93 19.80 -6.39
C ARG A 333 14.17 19.19 -7.77
N ASP A 334 14.93 18.09 -7.84
CA ASP A 334 15.39 17.52 -9.10
C ASP A 334 14.21 16.92 -9.89
N ILE A 335 13.14 16.51 -9.19
CA ILE A 335 11.95 15.94 -9.83
C ILE A 335 11.29 16.90 -10.81
N PHE A 336 11.25 18.20 -10.49
CA PHE A 336 10.58 19.19 -11.33
C PHE A 336 11.33 19.40 -12.65
N SER A 337 12.67 19.26 -12.63
CA SER A 337 13.52 19.30 -13.83
C SER A 337 13.36 18.06 -14.72
N TYR A 338 12.95 16.92 -14.17
CA TYR A 338 12.75 15.68 -14.94
C TYR A 338 11.43 15.61 -15.70
N TYR A 339 10.48 16.50 -15.37
CA TYR A 339 9.17 16.57 -16.02
C TYR A 339 8.90 17.97 -16.59
N PRO A 340 9.71 18.44 -17.55
CA PRO A 340 9.59 19.80 -18.11
C PRO A 340 8.28 20.03 -18.89
N ASN A 341 7.62 18.96 -19.34
CA ASN A 341 6.31 19.05 -19.99
C ASN A 341 5.16 19.26 -19.01
N GLU A 342 5.43 19.12 -17.71
CA GLU A 342 4.42 19.16 -16.63
C GLU A 342 4.67 20.32 -15.67
N PHE A 343 5.94 20.63 -15.40
CA PHE A 343 6.36 21.66 -14.47
C PHE A 343 7.30 22.64 -15.15
N VAL A 344 7.10 23.92 -14.84
CA VAL A 344 8.02 25.00 -15.15
C VAL A 344 8.70 25.43 -13.86
N ILE A 345 10.02 25.48 -13.88
CA ILE A 345 10.82 25.92 -12.73
C ILE A 345 11.37 27.32 -12.98
N HIS A 346 11.38 28.14 -11.93
CA HIS A 346 12.05 29.43 -11.90
C HIS A 346 12.91 29.52 -10.65
N GLN A 347 14.19 29.84 -10.85
CA GLN A 347 15.15 30.04 -9.77
C GLN A 347 16.12 31.14 -10.21
N ILE A 348 16.35 32.14 -9.35
CA ILE A 348 17.20 33.30 -9.66
C ILE A 348 18.69 32.93 -9.55
N ASP A 349 19.06 32.11 -8.56
CA ASP A 349 20.38 31.50 -8.41
C ASP A 349 20.29 30.14 -7.68
N GLU A 350 21.37 29.35 -7.62
CA GLU A 350 21.36 28.01 -7.02
C GLU A 350 20.99 27.96 -5.53
N LYS A 351 21.11 29.10 -4.82
CA LYS A 351 20.82 29.24 -3.38
C LYS A 351 19.43 29.84 -3.11
N SER A 352 18.82 30.44 -4.13
CA SER A 352 17.51 31.09 -4.08
C SER A 352 16.39 30.07 -4.01
N GLU A 353 15.23 30.52 -3.54
CA GLU A 353 14.03 29.70 -3.51
C GLU A 353 13.63 29.23 -4.91
N LEU A 354 13.25 27.96 -5.02
CA LEU A 354 12.74 27.39 -6.25
C LEU A 354 11.23 27.64 -6.34
N TYR A 355 10.80 28.25 -7.43
CA TYR A 355 9.39 28.44 -7.76
C TYR A 355 8.98 27.45 -8.85
N VAL A 356 7.80 26.87 -8.70
CA VAL A 356 7.23 25.88 -9.62
C VAL A 356 5.86 26.37 -10.08
N ALA A 357 5.61 26.28 -11.38
CA ALA A 357 4.31 26.47 -12.01
C ALA A 357 3.96 25.24 -12.85
N LEU A 358 2.67 25.04 -13.13
CA LEU A 358 2.22 24.03 -14.09
C LEU A 358 2.26 24.60 -15.50
N PHE A 359 2.68 23.78 -16.47
CA PHE A 359 2.58 24.13 -17.89
C PHE A 359 1.13 23.90 -18.36
N GLU A 360 0.26 24.90 -18.15
CA GLU A 360 -1.08 24.88 -18.72
C GLU A 360 -1.02 25.48 -20.13
N ILE A 361 -1.03 24.64 -21.17
CA ILE A 361 -1.37 25.08 -22.53
C ILE A 361 -2.81 25.56 -22.41
N GLY A 362 -3.03 26.87 -22.52
CA GLY A 362 -4.29 27.53 -22.20
C GLY A 362 -5.53 26.70 -22.54
N ASP A 363 -6.14 26.13 -21.49
CA ASP A 363 -7.55 25.86 -21.50
C ASP A 363 -8.20 27.25 -21.47
N SER A 364 -8.70 27.67 -22.62
CA SER A 364 -9.70 28.73 -22.69
C SER A 364 -10.78 28.42 -21.65
N GLN A 365 -11.14 29.44 -20.88
CA GLN A 365 -12.24 29.43 -19.93
C GLN A 365 -13.46 28.67 -20.47
N GLU A 366 -13.80 27.55 -19.84
CA GLU A 366 -15.17 26.99 -19.86
C GLU A 366 -15.48 26.59 -18.42
N LEU A 367 -16.22 27.45 -17.72
CA LEU A 367 -17.66 27.31 -17.50
C LEU A 367 -17.97 26.25 -16.45
N ASP A 368 -17.96 26.75 -15.22
CA ASP A 368 -18.70 26.30 -14.07
C ASP A 368 -20.19 26.15 -14.46
N SER A 369 -20.64 24.94 -14.83
CA SER A 369 -22.00 24.41 -14.62
C SER A 369 -22.24 23.13 -15.44
N MET A 370 -22.06 21.96 -14.81
CA MET A 370 -23.08 20.89 -14.83
C MET A 370 -22.68 19.75 -13.90
N GLU A 371 -23.48 19.63 -12.84
CA GLU A 371 -23.52 18.51 -11.93
C GLU A 371 -24.32 17.34 -12.58
N ARG A 372 -23.87 16.09 -12.32
CA ARG A 372 -24.59 14.80 -12.35
C ARG A 372 -24.56 13.88 -13.59
N MET A 373 -23.77 12.81 -13.38
CA MET A 373 -23.96 11.37 -13.72
C MET A 373 -23.93 10.90 -15.19
N PRO A 374 -23.68 9.59 -15.47
CA PRO A 374 -23.00 8.54 -14.70
C PRO A 374 -21.77 7.94 -15.44
N GLU A 375 -20.86 7.33 -14.68
CA GLU A 375 -19.81 6.45 -15.18
C GLU A 375 -20.43 5.23 -15.88
N ASN A 376 -20.42 5.24 -17.22
CA ASN A 376 -20.44 4.03 -18.04
C ASN A 376 -20.02 4.37 -19.47
N SER A 377 -18.72 4.28 -19.75
CA SER A 377 -18.22 3.90 -21.07
C SER A 377 -16.75 3.52 -20.97
N VAL A 378 -16.54 2.21 -20.95
CA VAL A 378 -15.27 1.55 -21.15
C VAL A 378 -14.72 1.94 -22.53
N ALA A 379 -13.58 2.64 -22.57
CA ALA A 379 -12.71 2.67 -23.74
C ALA A 379 -11.35 2.13 -23.32
N SER A 380 -11.22 0.82 -23.49
CA SER A 380 -9.97 0.06 -23.42
C SER A 380 -8.99 0.59 -24.49
N CYS A 381 -7.97 1.37 -24.10
CA CYS A 381 -6.82 1.60 -24.96
C CYS A 381 -5.87 0.40 -24.88
N LEU A 382 -6.13 -0.61 -25.70
CA LEU A 382 -5.15 -1.64 -26.05
C LEU A 382 -3.99 -0.95 -26.76
N VAL A 383 -2.80 -0.93 -26.15
CA VAL A 383 -1.57 -0.50 -26.83
C VAL A 383 -1.28 -1.55 -27.92
N PRO A 384 -1.33 -1.23 -29.23
CA PRO A 384 -1.10 -2.22 -30.27
C PRO A 384 0.35 -2.70 -30.20
N ASN A 385 0.56 -4.01 -30.18
CA ASN A 385 1.90 -4.60 -30.29
C ASN A 385 2.38 -4.42 -31.74
N ILE A 386 3.35 -3.52 -31.98
CA ILE A 386 3.91 -3.23 -33.31
C ILE A 386 4.78 -4.41 -33.75
N LYS A 387 4.30 -5.22 -34.69
CA LYS A 387 4.98 -6.44 -35.17
C LYS A 387 5.47 -6.34 -36.61
N SER A 388 5.00 -5.36 -37.38
CA SER A 388 5.34 -5.18 -38.78
C SER A 388 5.78 -3.76 -39.14
N LYS A 389 6.36 -3.58 -40.35
CA LYS A 389 6.67 -2.26 -40.92
C LYS A 389 5.40 -1.41 -41.04
N THR A 390 4.31 -2.00 -41.54
CA THR A 390 3.02 -1.33 -41.73
C THR A 390 2.40 -0.90 -40.40
N ASP A 391 2.53 -1.72 -39.36
CA ASP A 391 2.04 -1.37 -38.01
C ASP A 391 2.77 -0.15 -37.45
N LEU A 392 4.08 -0.04 -37.73
CA LEU A 392 4.88 1.11 -37.33
C LEU A 392 4.49 2.36 -38.13
N GLU A 393 4.19 2.22 -39.42
CA GLU A 393 3.69 3.33 -40.25
C GLU A 393 2.32 3.83 -39.75
N GLU A 394 1.39 2.92 -39.43
CA GLU A 394 0.07 3.32 -38.92
C GLU A 394 0.17 3.95 -37.52
N ALA A 395 1.00 3.40 -36.64
CA ALA A 395 1.25 3.98 -35.32
C ALA A 395 1.81 5.41 -35.42
N LEU A 396 2.74 5.65 -36.37
CA LEU A 396 3.30 6.99 -36.58
C LEU A 396 2.31 7.95 -37.24
N LYS A 397 1.50 7.46 -38.16
CA LYS A 397 0.42 8.22 -38.78
C LYS A 397 -0.58 8.68 -37.73
N GLU A 398 -1.02 7.80 -36.84
CA GLU A 398 -1.90 8.15 -35.71
C GLU A 398 -1.27 9.21 -34.80
N ILE A 399 0.02 9.07 -34.48
CA ILE A 399 0.72 10.09 -33.68
C ILE A 399 0.77 11.44 -34.40
N ILE A 400 1.08 11.47 -35.70
CA ILE A 400 1.12 12.72 -36.47
C ILE A 400 -0.28 13.34 -36.59
N ILE A 401 -1.31 12.55 -36.84
CA ILE A 401 -2.71 13.02 -36.87
C ILE A 401 -3.06 13.65 -35.51
N ASN A 402 -2.75 12.96 -34.40
CA ASN A 402 -3.00 13.47 -33.05
C ASN A 402 -2.24 14.77 -32.75
N LEU A 403 -1.00 14.90 -33.23
CA LEU A 403 -0.21 16.13 -33.08
C LEU A 403 -0.68 17.27 -33.97
N THR A 404 -1.41 16.97 -35.05
CA THR A 404 -1.86 17.94 -36.06
C THR A 404 -3.37 18.13 -36.06
N ILE A 405 -4.12 17.67 -35.04
CA ILE A 405 -5.58 17.81 -34.93
C ILE A 405 -6.03 19.27 -35.14
N LYS A 406 -5.31 20.22 -34.56
CA LYS A 406 -5.60 21.67 -34.65
C LYS A 406 -5.13 22.31 -35.96
N SER A 407 -4.32 21.60 -36.77
CA SER A 407 -3.73 22.09 -38.02
C SER A 407 -3.44 20.92 -38.96
N PRO A 408 -4.48 20.28 -39.56
CA PRO A 408 -4.29 19.07 -40.36
C PRO A 408 -3.32 19.30 -41.52
N GLY A 409 -2.39 18.35 -41.74
CA GLY A 409 -1.37 18.47 -42.79
C GLY A 409 -0.17 19.36 -42.44
N SER A 410 -0.09 19.89 -41.21
CA SER A 410 1.11 20.59 -40.74
C SER A 410 2.27 19.63 -40.50
N TYR A 411 3.49 20.17 -40.59
CA TYR A 411 4.71 19.41 -40.43
C TYR A 411 5.10 19.30 -38.95
N VAL A 412 5.37 18.07 -38.50
CA VAL A 412 5.83 17.75 -37.15
C VAL A 412 7.33 17.53 -37.15
N ASP A 413 8.05 18.08 -36.17
CA ASP A 413 9.48 17.81 -36.00
C ASP A 413 9.74 16.33 -35.68
N ILE A 414 10.74 15.72 -36.33
CA ILE A 414 11.05 14.29 -36.16
C ILE A 414 11.47 13.95 -34.72
N GLY A 415 12.12 14.87 -34.01
CA GLY A 415 12.44 14.70 -32.59
C GLY A 415 11.16 14.62 -31.74
N THR A 416 10.19 15.50 -32.01
CA THR A 416 8.88 15.49 -31.34
C THR A 416 8.11 14.20 -31.61
N LEU A 417 8.13 13.72 -32.86
CA LEU A 417 7.52 12.44 -33.23
C LEU A 417 8.17 11.26 -32.49
N GLY A 418 9.50 11.23 -32.42
CA GLY A 418 10.24 10.20 -31.69
C GLY A 418 9.94 10.19 -30.19
N SER A 419 9.84 11.38 -29.58
CA SER A 419 9.48 11.51 -28.15
C SER A 419 8.05 11.03 -27.87
N LYS A 420 7.08 11.35 -28.74
CA LYS A 420 5.70 10.91 -28.59
C LYS A 420 5.54 9.41 -28.79
N PHE A 421 6.26 8.84 -29.76
CA PHE A 421 6.33 7.39 -29.93
C PHE A 421 6.87 6.69 -28.68
N ASN A 422 7.96 7.19 -28.09
CA ASN A 422 8.52 6.63 -26.86
C ASN A 422 7.56 6.75 -25.67
N GLN A 423 6.82 7.87 -25.57
CA GLN A 423 5.79 8.06 -24.55
C GLN A 423 4.64 7.04 -24.67
N GLN A 424 4.22 6.72 -25.90
CA GLN A 424 3.08 5.84 -26.15
C GLN A 424 3.43 4.34 -26.11
N TYR A 425 4.66 3.98 -26.50
CA TYR A 425 5.07 2.57 -26.66
C TYR A 425 6.20 2.14 -25.72
N GLY A 426 6.69 3.04 -24.86
CA GLY A 426 7.69 2.75 -23.83
C GLY A 426 9.09 2.39 -24.34
N LYS A 427 9.36 2.58 -25.64
CA LYS A 427 10.65 2.31 -26.27
C LYS A 427 11.00 3.33 -27.36
N PRO A 428 12.29 3.67 -27.55
CA PRO A 428 12.72 4.52 -28.66
C PRO A 428 12.36 3.93 -30.02
N ILE A 429 11.96 4.79 -30.96
CA ILE A 429 11.59 4.37 -32.31
C ILE A 429 12.74 3.69 -33.06
N THR A 430 13.97 4.09 -32.77
CA THR A 430 15.19 3.49 -33.33
C THR A 430 15.40 2.06 -32.88
N GLU A 431 14.97 1.70 -31.66
CA GLU A 431 14.97 0.32 -31.17
C GLU A 431 13.88 -0.50 -31.86
N GLN A 432 12.69 0.09 -32.07
CA GLN A 432 11.63 -0.57 -32.81
C GLN A 432 12.04 -0.86 -34.27
N ILE A 433 12.63 0.11 -34.97
CA ILE A 433 13.14 -0.06 -36.35
C ILE A 433 14.19 -1.17 -36.42
N LYS A 434 15.09 -1.26 -35.43
CA LYS A 434 16.08 -2.34 -35.32
C LYS A 434 15.42 -3.70 -35.09
N SER A 435 14.41 -3.79 -34.22
CA SER A 435 13.69 -5.04 -33.95
C SER A 435 12.93 -5.56 -35.17
N LEU A 436 12.51 -4.68 -36.08
CA LEU A 436 11.83 -5.02 -37.33
C LEU A 436 12.79 -5.31 -38.48
N GLN A 437 14.11 -5.34 -38.23
CA GLN A 437 15.17 -5.55 -39.23
C GLN A 437 15.11 -4.57 -40.42
N VAL A 438 14.57 -3.37 -40.22
CA VAL A 438 14.47 -2.37 -41.30
C VAL A 438 15.80 -1.64 -41.45
N SER A 439 16.38 -1.69 -42.66
CA SER A 439 17.74 -1.20 -42.94
C SER A 439 17.79 0.33 -43.13
N GLY A 440 18.02 1.05 -42.03
CA GLY A 440 18.23 2.50 -42.06
C GLY A 440 17.93 3.19 -40.74
N GLY A 441 18.45 4.42 -40.57
CA GLY A 441 18.02 5.29 -39.47
C GLY A 441 16.60 5.79 -39.65
N PHE A 442 16.05 6.44 -38.62
CA PHE A 442 14.66 6.89 -38.56
C PHE A 442 14.23 7.76 -39.78
N ILE A 443 15.09 8.66 -40.25
CA ILE A 443 14.81 9.49 -41.44
C ILE A 443 14.74 8.62 -42.72
N LYS A 444 15.59 7.61 -42.85
CA LYS A 444 15.61 6.71 -44.02
C LYS A 444 14.36 5.83 -44.04
N PHE A 445 13.88 5.41 -42.86
CA PHE A 445 12.59 4.73 -42.72
C PHE A 445 11.44 5.61 -43.22
N LEU A 446 11.32 6.85 -42.73
CA LEU A 446 10.25 7.76 -43.12
C LEU A 446 10.27 8.08 -44.63
N LYS A 447 11.46 8.25 -45.24
CA LYS A 447 11.63 8.44 -46.69
C LYS A 447 11.24 7.21 -47.53
N SER A 448 11.31 6.01 -46.93
CA SER A 448 10.95 4.75 -47.60
C SER A 448 9.46 4.43 -47.56
N SER A 449 8.67 5.26 -46.85
CA SER A 449 7.23 5.12 -46.72
C SER A 449 6.52 6.00 -47.74
N THR A 450 5.42 5.52 -48.32
CA THR A 450 4.57 6.31 -49.23
C THR A 450 3.58 7.22 -48.50
N ILE A 451 3.44 7.04 -47.18
CA ILE A 451 2.47 7.72 -46.30
C ILE A 451 3.00 9.07 -45.81
N PHE A 452 4.33 9.24 -45.73
CA PHE A 452 4.96 10.41 -45.11
C PHE A 452 5.59 11.34 -46.13
N VAL A 453 5.46 12.64 -45.90
CA VAL A 453 6.15 13.70 -46.65
C VAL A 453 7.15 14.37 -45.73
N LEU A 454 8.43 14.36 -46.11
CA LEU A 454 9.49 15.00 -45.33
C LEU A 454 9.87 16.35 -45.91
N LYS A 455 10.10 17.32 -45.02
CA LYS A 455 10.66 18.63 -45.32
C LYS A 455 11.91 18.86 -44.47
N GLN A 456 12.99 19.29 -45.10
CA GLN A 456 14.19 19.72 -44.38
C GLN A 456 14.13 21.22 -44.15
N THR A 457 14.35 21.65 -42.91
CA THR A 457 14.55 23.06 -42.53
C THR A 457 16.01 23.26 -42.12
N GLU A 458 16.45 24.52 -41.95
CA GLU A 458 17.86 24.87 -41.71
C GLU A 458 18.53 24.14 -40.52
N LYS A 459 17.74 23.61 -39.56
CA LYS A 459 18.28 22.92 -38.37
C LYS A 459 17.64 21.56 -38.05
N THR A 460 16.47 21.20 -38.59
CA THR A 460 15.82 19.90 -38.32
C THR A 460 15.01 19.35 -39.50
N TRP A 461 14.72 18.05 -39.44
CA TRP A 461 13.79 17.39 -40.36
C TRP A 461 12.38 17.39 -39.77
N GLN A 462 11.40 17.70 -40.61
CA GLN A 462 9.98 17.65 -40.26
C GLN A 462 9.24 16.67 -41.17
N VAL A 463 8.13 16.12 -40.69
CA VAL A 463 7.33 15.10 -41.36
C VAL A 463 5.84 15.40 -41.22
N ALA A 464 5.09 15.21 -42.30
CA ALA A 464 3.63 15.29 -42.33
C ALA A 464 3.05 14.00 -42.93
N VAL A 465 1.78 13.71 -42.64
CA VAL A 465 1.01 12.67 -43.35
C VAL A 465 0.56 13.25 -44.68
N ARG A 466 0.68 12.45 -45.73
CA ARG A 466 0.34 12.84 -47.11
C ARG A 466 -1.15 13.04 -47.33
#